data_AF-A0A6J0NV25-F1
#
_entry.id   AF-A0A6J0NV25-F1
#
_cell.length_a   1.000
_cell.length_b   1.000
_cell.length_c   1.000
_cell.angle_alpha   90.00
_cell.angle_beta   90.00
_cell.angle_gamma   90.00
#
_symmetry.space_group_name_H-M   'P 1'
#
loop_
_entity.id
_entity.type
_entity.pdbx_description
1 polymer ?
#
loop_
_entity_poly.entity_id
_entity_poly.type
_entity_poly.pdbx_seq_one_letter_code
_entity_poly.pdbx_strand_id
1 'polypeptide(L)'
;MSYRSISLLKSLNRITGTSRIQKRCRSHKPRPVTVIHSNVTNAVAQVMDAMHAPVYFETYDIKGNMNYFPWEVVDSIRKNKVCLSDRLKTSLCSPARKELNLFVSMVNCYGQKGNENVDIVVIRENTRSQYAGREHEVVPGVIQTFQVTMTKFWSDRIAKYAFEFAQFNKRKKVTATTTREKDENFMKLADTFFLESCQEVAKLYPSITYDEISVDNCSLRLVETPERFDVIITPNLYGDIIVNVAAGISGRGNGNIIMHGGSFGVEYAVYEQVGSVGNDENPITLLFSSVMMLRHLQLPLFADRLETALKRAVSQGQIFRNCSNVTTQEVVDAVIANLD
;
A
#
# COMPACT_ATOMS: atom_id res chain seq x y z
N MET A 1 21.84 -16.62 -8.79
CA MET A 1 20.92 -17.34 -7.88
C MET A 1 19.49 -17.14 -8.36
N SER A 2 18.73 -18.24 -8.47
CA SER A 2 17.43 -18.40 -9.14
C SER A 2 16.52 -17.15 -9.25
N TYR A 3 16.40 -16.64 -10.48
CA TYR A 3 15.49 -15.58 -10.95
C TYR A 3 14.01 -16.01 -10.93
N ARG A 4 13.45 -16.30 -9.76
CA ARG A 4 12.01 -16.50 -9.60
C ARG A 4 11.36 -15.14 -9.34
N SER A 5 10.83 -14.54 -10.41
CA SER A 5 9.93 -13.39 -10.37
C SER A 5 8.83 -13.60 -9.33
N ILE A 6 8.50 -12.53 -8.58
CA ILE A 6 7.67 -12.60 -7.37
C ILE A 6 6.29 -13.17 -7.74
N SER A 7 5.94 -14.31 -7.14
CA SER A 7 4.72 -15.07 -7.49
C SER A 7 3.43 -14.24 -7.36
N LEU A 8 3.42 -13.28 -6.43
CA LEU A 8 2.32 -12.35 -6.17
C LEU A 8 2.02 -11.42 -7.35
N LEU A 9 3.06 -10.89 -8.01
CA LEU A 9 2.88 -9.99 -9.16
C LEU A 9 2.44 -10.73 -10.43
N LYS A 10 2.84 -12.00 -10.59
CA LYS A 10 2.31 -12.88 -11.65
C LYS A 10 0.83 -13.19 -11.49
N SER A 11 0.31 -13.24 -10.26
CA SER A 11 -1.13 -13.37 -10.00
C SER A 11 -1.90 -12.15 -10.52
N LEU A 12 -1.33 -10.94 -10.34
CA LEU A 12 -1.93 -9.69 -10.80
C LEU A 12 -1.96 -9.56 -12.34
N ASN A 13 -0.94 -10.07 -13.07
CA ASN A 13 -0.84 -9.90 -14.52
C ASN A 13 -1.73 -10.84 -15.37
N ARG A 14 -2.21 -11.97 -14.84
CA ARG A 14 -3.14 -12.84 -15.60
C ARG A 14 -4.50 -12.20 -15.88
N ILE A 15 -4.73 -10.99 -15.36
CA ILE A 15 -6.05 -10.36 -15.24
C ILE A 15 -6.16 -9.09 -16.11
N THR A 16 -5.05 -8.47 -16.54
CA THR A 16 -5.07 -7.23 -17.37
C THR A 16 -5.14 -7.50 -18.88
N GLY A 17 -5.20 -8.76 -19.30
CA GLY A 17 -5.37 -9.19 -20.69
C GLY A 17 -6.84 -9.32 -21.07
N THR A 18 -7.45 -8.24 -21.54
CA THR A 18 -8.73 -8.30 -22.24
C THR A 18 -8.55 -8.97 -23.62
N SER A 19 -8.80 -10.28 -23.69
CA SER A 19 -9.39 -10.95 -24.86
C SER A 19 -9.46 -12.47 -24.66
N ARG A 20 -10.53 -12.91 -23.97
CA ARG A 20 -11.33 -14.11 -24.28
C ARG A 20 -12.32 -14.36 -23.14
N ILE A 21 -13.47 -13.71 -23.23
CA ILE A 21 -14.67 -14.13 -22.52
C ILE A 21 -15.07 -15.48 -23.11
N GLN A 22 -14.83 -16.58 -22.39
CA GLN A 22 -15.83 -17.63 -22.12
C GLN A 22 -15.25 -18.83 -21.38
N LYS A 23 -16.04 -19.29 -20.40
CA LYS A 23 -16.09 -20.65 -19.84
C LYS A 23 -14.93 -21.07 -18.93
N ARG A 24 -14.94 -20.56 -17.70
CA ARG A 24 -14.56 -21.34 -16.49
C ARG A 24 -15.05 -20.66 -15.21
N CYS A 25 -16.37 -20.55 -15.04
CA CYS A 25 -16.96 -20.52 -13.70
C CYS A 25 -16.76 -21.90 -13.07
N ARG A 26 -15.53 -22.20 -12.64
CA ARG A 26 -15.27 -23.31 -11.71
C ARG A 26 -15.89 -22.91 -10.39
N SER A 27 -16.67 -23.77 -9.76
CA SER A 27 -17.14 -23.65 -8.37
C SER A 27 -16.08 -22.94 -7.50
N HIS A 28 -16.28 -21.67 -7.15
CA HIS A 28 -15.30 -20.94 -6.35
C HIS A 28 -15.40 -21.47 -4.92
N LYS A 29 -14.51 -22.40 -4.56
CA LYS A 29 -14.29 -22.72 -3.15
C LYS A 29 -13.96 -21.40 -2.44
N PRO A 30 -14.63 -21.08 -1.32
CA PRO A 30 -14.35 -19.86 -0.56
C PRO A 30 -12.85 -19.76 -0.26
N ARG A 31 -12.26 -18.60 -0.53
CA ARG A 31 -10.85 -18.34 -0.22
C ARG A 31 -10.72 -17.85 1.22
N PRO A 32 -9.93 -18.50 2.08
CA PRO A 32 -9.75 -18.02 3.44
C PRO A 32 -8.90 -16.74 3.44
N VAL A 33 -9.33 -15.75 4.20
CA VAL A 33 -8.61 -14.49 4.44
C VAL A 33 -8.59 -14.27 5.95
N THR A 34 -7.41 -14.05 6.50
CA THR A 34 -7.25 -13.71 7.92
C THR A 34 -7.70 -12.27 8.12
N VAL A 35 -8.56 -12.01 9.10
CA VAL A 35 -9.05 -10.66 9.42
C VAL A 35 -8.75 -10.32 10.87
N ILE A 36 -8.21 -9.13 11.10
CA ILE A 36 -8.10 -8.59 12.46
C ILE A 36 -9.33 -7.71 12.72
N HIS A 37 -10.10 -8.07 13.73
CA HIS A 37 -11.41 -7.47 13.99
C HIS A 37 -11.33 -5.98 14.34
N SER A 38 -12.18 -5.19 13.70
CA SER A 38 -12.44 -3.78 13.98
C SER A 38 -13.79 -3.36 13.39
N ASN A 39 -14.29 -2.19 13.76
CA ASN A 39 -15.53 -1.64 13.17
C ASN A 39 -15.42 -1.50 11.64
N VAL A 40 -14.23 -1.13 11.15
CA VAL A 40 -13.94 -0.92 9.73
C VAL A 40 -13.84 -2.26 8.97
N THR A 41 -13.25 -3.30 9.57
CA THR A 41 -13.20 -4.63 8.94
C THR A 41 -14.56 -5.32 8.92
N ASN A 42 -15.42 -5.09 9.94
CA ASN A 42 -16.81 -5.54 9.92
C ASN A 42 -17.61 -4.91 8.76
N ALA A 43 -17.39 -3.62 8.49
CA ALA A 43 -18.00 -2.95 7.35
C ALA A 43 -17.61 -3.61 6.01
N VAL A 44 -16.34 -3.98 5.85
CA VAL A 44 -15.90 -4.75 4.67
C VAL A 44 -16.58 -6.11 4.60
N ALA A 45 -16.68 -6.83 5.73
CA ALA A 45 -17.35 -8.12 5.76
C ALA A 45 -18.81 -8.02 5.30
N GLN A 46 -19.56 -7.01 5.79
CA GLN A 46 -20.95 -6.78 5.36
C GLN A 46 -21.07 -6.52 3.86
N VAL A 47 -20.21 -5.68 3.28
CA VAL A 47 -20.21 -5.41 1.83
C VAL A 47 -19.88 -6.67 1.03
N MET A 48 -18.91 -7.46 1.49
CA MET A 48 -18.51 -8.71 0.81
C MET A 48 -19.60 -9.77 0.86
N ASP A 49 -20.32 -9.87 1.98
CA ASP A 49 -21.48 -10.75 2.14
C ASP A 49 -22.64 -10.32 1.23
N ALA A 50 -22.93 -9.02 1.16
CA ALA A 50 -23.93 -8.45 0.24
C ALA A 50 -23.60 -8.71 -1.24
N MET A 51 -22.32 -8.75 -1.58
CA MET A 51 -21.85 -9.12 -2.92
C MET A 51 -21.86 -10.62 -3.18
N HIS A 52 -22.08 -11.46 -2.16
CA HIS A 52 -21.87 -12.91 -2.19
C HIS A 52 -20.46 -13.29 -2.72
N ALA A 53 -19.44 -12.55 -2.28
CA ALA A 53 -18.06 -12.84 -2.66
C ALA A 53 -17.63 -14.22 -2.11
N PRO A 54 -16.92 -15.05 -2.89
CA PRO A 54 -16.47 -16.37 -2.45
C PRO A 54 -15.20 -16.26 -1.58
N VAL A 55 -15.32 -15.55 -0.47
CA VAL A 55 -14.28 -15.29 0.52
C VAL A 55 -14.79 -15.75 1.88
N TYR A 56 -13.91 -16.37 2.66
CA TYR A 56 -14.18 -16.78 4.03
C TYR A 56 -13.26 -16.00 4.96
N PHE A 57 -13.84 -15.24 5.89
CA PHE A 57 -13.06 -14.45 6.84
C PHE A 57 -12.80 -15.26 8.13
N GLU A 58 -11.52 -15.49 8.41
CA GLU A 58 -11.04 -16.05 9.69
C GLU A 58 -10.68 -14.88 10.60
N THR A 59 -11.64 -14.49 11.45
CA THR A 59 -11.55 -13.26 12.25
C THR A 59 -10.88 -13.50 13.59
N TYR A 60 -9.94 -12.61 13.95
CA TYR A 60 -9.23 -12.60 15.23
C TYR A 60 -9.42 -11.28 15.97
N ASP A 61 -9.84 -11.35 17.22
CA ASP A 61 -9.98 -10.19 18.11
C ASP A 61 -8.65 -9.90 18.81
N ILE A 62 -7.90 -8.90 18.33
CA ILE A 62 -6.71 -8.40 19.02
C ILE A 62 -7.12 -7.22 19.91
N LYS A 63 -7.39 -7.48 21.20
CA LYS A 63 -7.75 -6.45 22.19
C LYS A 63 -6.51 -5.88 22.90
N GLY A 64 -6.35 -4.56 22.87
CA GLY A 64 -5.49 -3.80 23.80
C GLY A 64 -3.98 -3.88 23.59
N ASN A 65 -3.23 -3.13 24.41
CA ASN A 65 -1.76 -3.04 24.46
C ASN A 65 -1.12 -4.40 24.82
N MET A 66 -1.14 -5.33 23.87
CA MET A 66 -0.38 -6.57 23.98
C MET A 66 1.10 -6.24 23.76
N ASN A 67 1.98 -6.70 24.65
CA ASN A 67 3.43 -6.56 24.47
C ASN A 67 3.96 -7.50 23.36
N TYR A 68 3.14 -8.45 22.89
CA TYR A 68 3.50 -9.46 21.91
C TYR A 68 2.37 -9.69 20.91
N PHE A 69 2.72 -9.84 19.64
CA PHE A 69 1.75 -10.16 18.59
C PHE A 69 1.38 -11.66 18.69
N PRO A 70 0.09 -12.03 18.73
CA PRO A 70 -0.33 -13.42 18.91
C PRO A 70 0.16 -14.29 17.75
N TRP A 71 0.89 -15.36 18.06
CA TRP A 71 1.44 -16.29 17.07
C TRP A 71 0.35 -16.98 16.24
N GLU A 72 -0.84 -17.18 16.82
CA GLU A 72 -2.00 -17.74 16.12
C GLU A 72 -2.38 -16.93 14.86
N VAL A 73 -2.30 -15.60 14.95
CA VAL A 73 -2.58 -14.72 13.81
C VAL A 73 -1.48 -14.85 12.76
N VAL A 74 -0.21 -14.93 13.18
CA VAL A 74 0.92 -15.14 12.24
C VAL A 74 0.75 -16.47 11.51
N ASP A 75 0.37 -17.54 12.22
CA ASP A 75 0.20 -18.87 11.63
C ASP A 75 -1.02 -18.93 10.71
N SER A 76 -2.11 -18.25 11.05
CA SER A 76 -3.26 -18.06 10.13
C SER A 76 -2.83 -17.32 8.86
N ILE A 77 -2.06 -16.23 8.98
CA ILE A 77 -1.53 -15.50 7.81
C ILE A 77 -0.58 -16.41 7.01
N ARG A 78 0.23 -17.25 7.67
CA ARG A 78 1.12 -18.20 6.99
C ARG A 78 0.36 -19.24 6.17
N LYS A 79 -0.78 -19.69 6.69
CA LYS A 79 -1.69 -20.66 6.06
C LYS A 79 -2.49 -20.04 4.92
N ASN A 80 -3.11 -18.89 5.16
CA ASN A 80 -4.04 -18.24 4.23
C ASN A 80 -3.32 -17.35 3.19
N LYS A 81 -2.08 -16.93 3.49
CA LYS A 81 -1.22 -16.04 2.70
C LYS A 81 -1.71 -14.59 2.56
N VAL A 82 -2.97 -14.31 2.89
CA VAL A 82 -3.62 -13.01 2.78
C VAL A 82 -4.23 -12.60 4.11
N CYS A 83 -3.97 -11.35 4.51
CA CYS A 83 -4.56 -10.73 5.69
C CYS A 83 -5.26 -9.42 5.30
N LEU A 84 -6.39 -9.15 5.93
CA LEU A 84 -7.05 -7.84 5.91
C LEU A 84 -7.06 -7.30 7.33
N SER A 85 -6.55 -6.09 7.50
CA SER A 85 -6.48 -5.45 8.81
C SER A 85 -6.86 -3.99 8.70
N ASP A 86 -7.44 -3.47 9.76
CA ASP A 86 -7.45 -2.03 9.99
C ASP A 86 -6.02 -1.50 10.20
N ARG A 87 -5.87 -0.18 10.32
CA ARG A 87 -4.67 0.44 10.86
C ARG A 87 -4.47 -0.08 12.29
N LEU A 88 -3.56 -1.05 12.43
CA LEU A 88 -3.11 -1.53 13.73
C LEU A 88 -2.44 -0.35 14.44
N LYS A 89 -3.15 0.26 15.41
CA LYS A 89 -2.70 1.44 16.17
C LYS A 89 -1.46 1.19 17.04
N THR A 90 -0.91 -0.03 17.05
CA THR A 90 -0.02 -0.48 18.11
C THR A 90 1.34 -0.94 17.59
N SER A 91 2.36 -0.75 18.43
CA SER A 91 3.74 -1.29 18.38
C SER A 91 3.88 -2.77 17.97
N LEU A 92 2.77 -3.50 17.96
CA LEU A 92 2.57 -4.88 17.54
C LEU A 92 2.78 -5.17 16.04
N CYS A 93 2.62 -4.17 15.17
CA CYS A 93 2.72 -4.37 13.71
C CYS A 93 4.17 -4.62 13.24
N SER A 94 5.14 -4.00 13.91
CA SER A 94 6.57 -4.13 13.55
C SER A 94 7.10 -5.57 13.71
N PRO A 95 6.82 -6.29 14.81
CA PRO A 95 7.15 -7.72 14.92
C PRO A 95 6.49 -8.58 13.83
N ALA A 96 5.19 -8.44 13.59
CA ALA A 96 4.48 -9.23 12.60
C ALA A 96 5.03 -9.03 11.17
N ARG A 97 5.33 -7.77 10.80
CA ARG A 97 5.95 -7.45 9.50
C ARG A 97 7.34 -8.07 9.34
N LYS A 98 8.14 -8.12 10.41
CA LYS A 98 9.45 -8.80 10.41
C LYS A 98 9.30 -10.30 10.25
N GLU A 99 8.43 -10.93 11.05
CA GLU A 99 8.17 -12.38 11.00
C GLU A 99 7.61 -12.85 9.64
N LEU A 100 6.76 -12.03 9.03
CA LEU A 100 6.18 -12.29 7.71
C LEU A 100 7.06 -11.77 6.55
N ASN A 101 8.20 -11.14 6.84
CA ASN A 101 9.10 -10.56 5.85
C ASN A 101 8.36 -9.67 4.82
N LEU A 102 7.48 -8.80 5.32
CA LEU A 102 6.74 -7.81 4.51
C LEU A 102 7.64 -6.61 4.25
N PHE A 103 8.37 -6.66 3.15
CA PHE A 103 9.45 -5.71 2.85
C PHE A 103 9.00 -4.48 2.06
N VAL A 104 7.80 -4.51 1.49
CA VAL A 104 7.22 -3.38 0.75
C VAL A 104 5.99 -2.87 1.46
N SER A 105 5.85 -1.55 1.55
CA SER A 105 4.57 -0.87 1.78
C SER A 105 4.24 -0.11 0.51
N MET A 106 3.06 -0.34 -0.06
CA MET A 106 2.60 0.36 -1.27
C MET A 106 1.32 1.11 -0.96
N VAL A 107 1.25 2.33 -1.47
CA VAL A 107 0.10 3.21 -1.36
C VAL A 107 -0.19 3.81 -2.72
N ASN A 108 -1.39 3.56 -3.23
CA ASN A 108 -1.90 4.23 -4.40
C ASN A 108 -2.74 5.42 -3.93
N CYS A 109 -2.36 6.61 -4.36
CA CYS A 109 -3.07 7.84 -4.12
C CYS A 109 -3.75 8.25 -5.42
N TYR A 110 -5.06 8.06 -5.48
CA TYR A 110 -5.90 8.51 -6.59
C TYR A 110 -6.82 9.63 -6.12
N GLY A 111 -6.90 10.70 -6.89
CA GLY A 111 -7.76 11.83 -6.59
C GLY A 111 -7.80 12.87 -7.69
N GLN A 112 -8.47 13.99 -7.40
CA GLN A 112 -8.59 15.10 -8.32
C GLN A 112 -8.21 16.40 -7.60
N LYS A 113 -7.28 17.15 -8.18
CA LYS A 113 -6.86 18.47 -7.72
C LYS A 113 -7.30 19.50 -8.75
N GLY A 114 -8.43 20.16 -8.53
CA GLY A 114 -9.03 21.05 -9.52
C GLY A 114 -9.47 20.27 -10.77
N ASN A 115 -8.89 20.59 -11.94
CA ASN A 115 -9.13 19.88 -13.19
C ASN A 115 -8.12 18.74 -13.48
N GLU A 116 -7.11 18.60 -12.62
CA GLU A 116 -6.00 17.66 -12.80
C GLU A 116 -6.27 16.36 -12.07
N ASN A 117 -6.04 15.23 -12.75
CA ASN A 117 -6.17 13.89 -12.15
C ASN A 117 -4.82 13.49 -11.56
N VAL A 118 -4.81 13.19 -10.26
CA VAL A 118 -3.64 12.74 -9.54
C VAL A 118 -3.74 11.23 -9.38
N ASP A 119 -2.77 10.49 -9.93
CA ASP A 119 -2.67 9.05 -9.81
C ASP A 119 -1.21 8.66 -9.56
N ILE A 120 -0.84 8.62 -8.29
CA ILE A 120 0.54 8.43 -7.84
C ILE A 120 0.61 7.17 -6.99
N VAL A 121 1.54 6.28 -7.31
CA VAL A 121 1.84 5.11 -6.49
C VAL A 121 3.15 5.33 -5.74
N VAL A 122 3.12 5.26 -4.42
CA VAL A 122 4.30 5.33 -3.57
C VAL A 122 4.64 3.93 -3.07
N ILE A 123 5.85 3.47 -3.36
CA ILE A 123 6.41 2.19 -2.95
C ILE A 123 7.55 2.46 -1.96
N ARG A 124 7.32 2.07 -0.71
CA ARG A 124 8.19 2.31 0.43
C ARG A 124 8.81 1.02 0.94
N GLU A 125 10.07 1.10 1.31
CA GLU A 125 10.80 0.04 2.01
C GLU A 125 10.32 -0.09 3.47
N ASN A 126 9.95 -1.30 3.90
CA ASN A 126 9.22 -1.55 5.16
C ASN A 126 9.92 -2.57 6.09
N THR A 127 11.17 -2.97 5.82
CA THR A 127 11.84 -4.07 6.54
C THR A 127 12.41 -3.66 7.89
N ARG A 128 12.79 -2.39 8.05
CA ARG A 128 13.39 -1.88 9.29
C ARG A 128 12.90 -0.50 9.65
N SER A 129 12.06 -0.44 10.68
CA SER A 129 11.69 0.81 11.34
C SER A 129 12.93 1.63 11.74
N GLN A 130 12.94 2.93 11.44
CA GLN A 130 13.99 3.83 11.95
C GLN A 130 14.02 3.86 13.48
N TYR A 131 12.86 3.61 14.11
CA TYR A 131 12.70 3.50 15.55
C TYR A 131 13.32 2.22 16.14
N ALA A 132 13.97 1.37 15.32
CA ALA A 132 14.80 0.27 15.80
C ALA A 132 16.30 0.65 15.88
N GLY A 133 16.62 1.94 15.73
CA GLY A 133 17.96 2.47 15.97
C GLY A 133 18.41 2.21 17.40
N ARG A 134 19.70 1.94 17.58
CA ARG A 134 20.30 1.92 18.91
C ARG A 134 20.70 3.35 19.23
N GLU A 135 19.97 3.94 20.17
CA GLU A 135 20.29 5.24 20.74
C GLU A 135 21.19 5.03 21.95
N HIS A 136 22.25 5.82 22.04
CA HIS A 136 23.01 5.92 23.28
C HIS A 136 23.49 7.35 23.48
N GLU A 137 23.55 7.75 24.73
CA GLU A 137 24.20 8.98 25.13
C GLU A 137 25.71 8.74 25.16
N VAL A 138 26.46 9.47 24.33
CA VAL A 138 27.93 9.35 24.26
C VAL A 138 28.56 10.06 25.44
N VAL A 139 28.06 11.27 25.71
CA VAL A 139 28.40 12.13 26.85
C VAL A 139 27.12 12.87 27.25
N PRO A 140 26.99 13.36 28.50
CA PRO A 140 25.81 14.10 28.94
C PRO A 140 25.41 15.20 27.95
N GLY A 141 24.21 15.08 27.38
CA GLY A 141 23.67 16.01 26.38
C GLY A 141 23.99 15.68 24.90
N VAL A 142 24.67 14.57 24.60
CA VAL A 142 24.97 14.13 23.22
C VAL A 142 24.40 12.74 22.96
N ILE A 143 23.27 12.69 22.27
CA ILE A 143 22.64 11.45 21.82
C ILE A 143 23.14 11.07 20.44
N GLN A 144 23.71 9.88 20.32
CA GLN A 144 24.05 9.28 19.05
C GLN A 144 23.04 8.18 18.71
N THR A 145 22.51 8.26 17.50
CA THR A 145 21.64 7.22 16.94
C THR A 145 22.39 6.47 15.86
N PHE A 146 22.65 5.18 16.08
CA PHE A 146 23.19 4.30 15.04
C PHE A 146 22.04 3.60 14.33
N GLN A 147 21.92 3.87 13.04
CA GLN A 147 20.89 3.27 12.20
C GLN A 147 21.50 2.55 11.01
N VAL A 148 21.21 1.25 10.90
CA VAL A 148 21.45 0.50 9.66
C VAL A 148 20.20 0.65 8.78
N THR A 149 20.20 1.69 7.96
CA THR A 149 19.08 2.05 7.10
C THR A 149 18.93 1.11 5.90
N MET A 150 20.04 0.73 5.26
CA MET A 150 19.98 0.09 3.94
C MET A 150 21.03 -1.00 3.76
N THR A 151 20.65 -2.09 3.10
CA THR A 151 21.59 -3.07 2.53
C THR A 151 21.30 -3.24 1.04
N LYS A 152 22.31 -3.64 0.26
CA LYS A 152 22.12 -3.91 -1.18
C LYS A 152 21.04 -4.95 -1.42
N PHE A 153 20.98 -6.00 -0.58
CA PHE A 153 19.96 -7.04 -0.66
C PHE A 153 18.52 -6.50 -0.60
N TRP A 154 18.22 -5.57 0.32
CA TRP A 154 16.88 -5.01 0.46
C TRP A 154 16.57 -3.99 -0.65
N SER A 155 17.55 -3.19 -1.03
CA SER A 155 17.44 -2.20 -2.10
C SER A 155 17.13 -2.87 -3.46
N ASP A 156 17.85 -3.94 -3.78
CA ASP A 156 17.60 -4.75 -4.99
C ASP A 156 16.17 -5.32 -5.01
N ARG A 157 15.66 -5.75 -3.85
CA ARG A 157 14.33 -6.36 -3.73
C ARG A 157 13.23 -5.35 -3.97
N ILE A 158 13.29 -4.18 -3.31
CA ILE A 158 12.28 -3.15 -3.51
C ILE A 158 12.33 -2.56 -4.91
N ALA A 159 13.53 -2.32 -5.45
CA ALA A 159 13.69 -1.84 -6.83
C ALA A 159 13.04 -2.83 -7.80
N LYS A 160 13.35 -4.13 -7.70
CA LYS A 160 12.71 -5.17 -8.53
C LYS A 160 11.20 -5.16 -8.41
N TYR A 161 10.68 -5.13 -7.18
CA TYR A 161 9.24 -5.09 -6.95
C TYR A 161 8.58 -3.88 -7.61
N ALA A 162 9.19 -2.70 -7.50
CA ALA A 162 8.62 -1.48 -8.06
C ALA A 162 8.63 -1.45 -9.59
N PHE A 163 9.72 -1.89 -10.23
CA PHE A 163 9.77 -1.99 -11.69
C PHE A 163 8.84 -3.09 -12.22
N GLU A 164 8.77 -4.24 -11.55
CA GLU A 164 7.80 -5.29 -11.87
C GLU A 164 6.36 -4.76 -11.74
N PHE A 165 6.04 -4.09 -10.64
CA PHE A 165 4.73 -3.45 -10.43
C PHE A 165 4.41 -2.43 -11.52
N ALA A 166 5.36 -1.56 -11.87
CA ALA A 166 5.19 -0.57 -12.90
C ALA A 166 4.89 -1.23 -14.26
N GLN A 167 5.63 -2.28 -14.62
CA GLN A 167 5.40 -3.01 -15.86
C GLN A 167 4.02 -3.71 -15.87
N PHE A 168 3.64 -4.36 -14.77
CA PHE A 168 2.36 -5.08 -14.70
C PHE A 168 1.14 -4.15 -14.72
N ASN A 169 1.27 -2.95 -14.16
CA ASN A 169 0.20 -1.95 -14.19
C ASN A 169 0.32 -0.96 -15.35
N LYS A 170 1.19 -1.24 -16.34
CA LYS A 170 1.41 -0.41 -17.54
C LYS A 170 1.79 1.05 -17.22
N ARG A 171 2.46 1.25 -16.08
CA ARG A 171 3.06 2.52 -15.66
C ARG A 171 4.31 2.78 -16.50
N LYS A 172 4.56 4.04 -16.81
CA LYS A 172 5.62 4.43 -17.76
C LYS A 172 6.85 4.99 -17.07
N LYS A 173 6.71 5.43 -15.82
CA LYS A 173 7.76 6.17 -15.13
C LYS A 173 7.93 5.70 -13.68
N VAL A 174 9.18 5.53 -13.29
CA VAL A 174 9.60 5.21 -11.93
C VAL A 174 10.61 6.26 -11.46
N THR A 175 10.28 6.95 -10.37
CA THR A 175 11.12 7.98 -9.77
C THR A 175 11.67 7.48 -8.43
N ALA A 176 13.00 7.41 -8.29
CA ALA A 176 13.63 7.11 -7.00
C ALA A 176 13.88 8.40 -6.21
N THR A 177 13.54 8.39 -4.92
CA THR A 177 13.72 9.53 -4.00
C THR A 177 14.83 9.27 -3.00
N THR A 178 15.70 10.25 -2.79
CA THR A 178 16.89 10.17 -1.94
C THR A 178 17.18 11.51 -1.27
N THR A 179 18.04 11.58 -0.26
CA THR A 179 18.52 12.88 0.27
C THR A 179 19.51 13.56 -0.65
N ARG A 180 20.07 12.82 -1.62
CA ARG A 180 21.08 13.35 -2.52
C ARG A 180 20.48 14.40 -3.45
N GLU A 181 20.94 15.64 -3.31
CA GLU A 181 20.97 16.57 -4.42
C GLU A 181 22.16 16.23 -5.32
N LYS A 182 22.01 16.39 -6.64
CA LYS A 182 23.07 16.03 -7.61
C LYS A 182 24.41 16.72 -7.31
N ASP A 183 24.40 17.80 -6.53
CA ASP A 183 25.55 18.67 -6.30
C ASP A 183 26.09 18.71 -4.85
N GLU A 184 25.51 17.98 -3.89
CA GLU A 184 25.96 18.05 -2.48
C GLU A 184 26.32 16.70 -1.81
N ASN A 185 27.24 16.78 -0.84
CA ASN A 185 28.03 15.68 -0.28
C ASN A 185 27.48 15.06 1.02
N PHE A 186 26.19 15.21 1.34
CA PHE A 186 25.62 14.71 2.60
C PHE A 186 24.97 13.31 2.41
N MET A 187 25.20 12.39 3.36
CA MET A 187 24.79 10.97 3.33
C MET A 187 25.16 10.17 2.05
N LYS A 188 26.44 10.16 1.68
CA LYS A 188 26.89 9.53 0.42
C LYS A 188 26.64 8.02 0.28
N LEU A 189 26.85 7.22 1.32
CA LEU A 189 27.00 5.76 1.10
C LEU A 189 25.66 5.01 1.03
N ALA A 190 24.78 5.21 2.01
CA ALA A 190 23.52 4.47 2.07
C ALA A 190 22.58 4.80 0.90
N ASP A 191 22.46 6.09 0.58
CA ASP A 191 21.65 6.57 -0.53
C ASP A 191 22.23 6.17 -1.89
N THR A 192 23.56 6.23 -2.05
CA THR A 192 24.21 5.76 -3.29
C THR A 192 23.95 4.27 -3.52
N PHE A 193 24.01 3.43 -2.48
CA PHE A 193 23.68 2.01 -2.64
C PHE A 193 22.23 1.79 -3.12
N PHE A 194 21.28 2.59 -2.65
CA PHE A 194 19.89 2.49 -3.09
C PHE A 194 19.72 2.91 -4.56
N LEU A 195 20.32 4.04 -4.94
CA LEU A 195 20.26 4.54 -6.32
C LEU A 195 20.96 3.58 -7.28
N GLU A 196 22.14 3.09 -6.95
CA GLU A 196 22.85 2.08 -7.75
C GLU A 196 22.01 0.83 -7.97
N SER A 197 21.35 0.33 -6.92
CA SER A 197 20.45 -0.82 -7.01
C SER A 197 19.25 -0.53 -7.93
N CYS A 198 18.68 0.68 -7.84
CA CYS A 198 17.59 1.10 -8.72
C CYS A 198 18.05 1.24 -10.18
N GLN A 199 19.22 1.82 -10.43
CA GLN A 199 19.83 1.95 -11.75
C GLN A 199 20.16 0.59 -12.38
N GLU A 200 20.71 -0.35 -11.60
CA GLU A 200 20.99 -1.72 -12.05
C GLU A 200 19.70 -2.42 -12.49
N VAL A 201 18.61 -2.27 -11.73
CA VAL A 201 17.31 -2.84 -12.07
C VAL A 201 16.66 -2.11 -13.25
N ALA A 202 16.78 -0.79 -13.34
CA ALA A 202 16.23 0.01 -14.44
C ALA A 202 16.74 -0.47 -15.81
N LYS A 203 18.01 -0.88 -15.89
CA LYS A 203 18.60 -1.47 -17.11
C LYS A 203 17.88 -2.73 -17.59
N LEU A 204 17.22 -3.47 -16.71
CA LEU A 204 16.43 -4.66 -17.05
C LEU A 204 15.05 -4.31 -17.63
N TYR A 205 14.59 -3.06 -17.47
CA TYR A 205 13.26 -2.60 -17.86
C TYR A 205 13.34 -1.34 -18.75
N PRO A 206 13.89 -1.44 -19.98
CA PRO A 206 14.12 -0.28 -20.84
C PRO A 206 12.85 0.44 -21.30
N SER A 207 11.67 -0.18 -21.15
CA SER A 207 10.38 0.43 -21.46
C SER A 207 9.91 1.45 -20.41
N ILE A 208 10.54 1.49 -19.23
CA ILE A 208 10.14 2.35 -18.11
C ILE A 208 11.19 3.45 -17.96
N THR A 209 10.75 4.71 -17.97
CA THR A 209 11.62 5.85 -17.70
C THR A 209 12.01 5.89 -16.23
N TYR A 210 13.31 5.98 -15.96
CA TYR A 210 13.86 6.06 -14.61
C TYR A 210 14.38 7.48 -14.33
N ASP A 211 13.87 8.09 -13.27
CA ASP A 211 14.29 9.42 -12.79
C ASP A 211 14.73 9.35 -11.32
N GLU A 212 15.60 10.28 -10.93
CA GLU A 212 16.08 10.46 -9.56
C GLU A 212 15.80 11.89 -9.09
N ILE A 213 15.30 12.04 -7.88
CA ILE A 213 14.97 13.35 -7.30
C ILE A 213 15.28 13.38 -5.79
N SER A 214 15.70 14.53 -5.29
CA SER A 214 15.85 14.72 -3.84
C SER A 214 14.48 14.71 -3.15
N VAL A 215 14.40 14.29 -1.89
CA VAL A 215 13.15 14.24 -1.12
C VAL A 215 12.51 15.63 -0.99
N ASP A 216 13.32 16.66 -0.83
CA ASP A 216 12.86 18.04 -0.68
C ASP A 216 12.22 18.54 -1.98
N ASN A 217 12.92 18.35 -3.11
CA ASN A 217 12.39 18.71 -4.43
C ASN A 217 11.21 17.81 -4.82
N CYS A 218 11.20 16.54 -4.43
CA CYS A 218 10.03 15.65 -4.61
C CYS A 218 8.81 16.21 -3.91
N SER A 219 8.95 16.60 -2.64
CA SER A 219 7.86 17.15 -1.83
C SER A 219 7.35 18.47 -2.42
N LEU A 220 8.24 19.36 -2.86
CA LEU A 220 7.87 20.60 -3.54
C LEU A 220 7.12 20.33 -4.86
N ARG A 221 7.67 19.46 -5.71
CA ARG A 221 7.10 19.14 -7.03
C ARG A 221 5.79 18.36 -6.94
N LEU A 222 5.60 17.55 -5.91
CA LEU A 222 4.32 16.90 -5.63
C LEU A 222 3.24 17.95 -5.41
N VAL A 223 3.55 19.01 -4.65
CA VAL A 223 2.59 20.09 -4.38
C VAL A 223 2.36 20.95 -5.62
N GLU A 224 3.39 21.29 -6.38
CA GLU A 224 3.29 22.13 -7.57
C GLU A 224 2.66 21.42 -8.77
N THR A 225 3.20 20.25 -9.14
CA THR A 225 2.88 19.52 -10.38
C THR A 225 2.83 18.01 -10.12
N PRO A 226 1.78 17.51 -9.45
CA PRO A 226 1.66 16.09 -9.09
C PRO A 226 1.59 15.15 -10.32
N GLU A 227 1.05 15.61 -11.44
CA GLU A 227 0.88 14.83 -12.68
C GLU A 227 2.20 14.29 -13.28
N ARG A 228 3.34 14.85 -12.87
CA ARG A 228 4.66 14.41 -13.34
C ARG A 228 5.13 13.09 -12.73
N PHE A 229 4.48 12.65 -11.66
CA PHE A 229 4.81 11.44 -10.93
C PHE A 229 3.84 10.31 -11.30
N ASP A 230 4.37 9.11 -11.39
CA ASP A 230 3.60 7.90 -11.71
C ASP A 230 3.86 6.84 -10.62
N VAL A 231 5.08 6.30 -10.57
CA VAL A 231 5.54 5.46 -9.44
C VAL A 231 6.72 6.11 -8.74
N ILE A 232 6.66 6.25 -7.42
CA ILE A 232 7.73 6.78 -6.57
C ILE A 232 8.27 5.65 -5.71
N ILE A 233 9.59 5.44 -5.72
CA ILE A 233 10.27 4.47 -4.84
C ILE A 233 11.07 5.23 -3.80
N THR A 234 10.87 4.89 -2.54
CA THR A 234 11.50 5.56 -1.41
C THR A 234 12.03 4.57 -0.37
N PRO A 235 13.19 4.87 0.25
CA PRO A 235 13.58 4.24 1.51
C PRO A 235 12.56 4.48 2.61
N ASN A 236 12.69 3.74 3.71
CA ASN A 236 11.72 3.78 4.81
C ASN A 236 11.54 5.17 5.45
N LEU A 237 12.62 5.95 5.58
CA LEU A 237 12.68 7.26 6.27
C LEU A 237 11.76 8.31 5.68
N TYR A 238 11.85 8.50 4.37
CA TYR A 238 11.11 9.55 3.69
C TYR A 238 9.74 9.09 3.19
N GLY A 239 9.50 7.78 3.17
CA GLY A 239 8.29 7.24 2.58
C GLY A 239 7.01 7.64 3.29
N ASP A 240 7.01 7.74 4.63
CA ASP A 240 5.82 8.23 5.35
C ASP A 240 5.51 9.69 5.03
N ILE A 241 6.54 10.53 4.91
CA ILE A 241 6.38 11.95 4.57
C ILE A 241 5.79 12.06 3.17
N ILE A 242 6.39 11.38 2.18
CA ILE A 242 5.95 11.43 0.79
C ILE A 242 4.52 10.90 0.65
N VAL A 243 4.19 9.78 1.31
CA VAL A 243 2.82 9.22 1.30
C VAL A 243 1.82 10.23 1.88
N ASN A 244 2.13 10.86 3.01
CA ASN A 244 1.23 11.83 3.64
C ASN A 244 1.07 13.10 2.80
N VAL A 245 2.13 13.56 2.14
CA VAL A 245 2.07 14.70 1.21
C VAL A 245 1.22 14.34 -0.02
N ALA A 246 1.48 13.18 -0.64
CA ALA A 246 0.70 12.69 -1.78
C ALA A 246 -0.79 12.51 -1.42
N ALA A 247 -1.07 11.98 -0.22
CA ALA A 247 -2.43 11.87 0.32
C ALA A 247 -3.10 13.24 0.49
N GLY A 248 -2.38 14.21 1.04
CA GLY A 248 -2.87 15.58 1.21
C GLY A 248 -3.20 16.25 -0.11
N ILE A 249 -2.32 16.12 -1.10
CA ILE A 249 -2.52 16.71 -2.44
C ILE A 249 -3.70 16.04 -3.15
N SER A 250 -3.87 14.73 -2.98
CA SER A 250 -4.93 13.95 -3.64
C SER A 250 -6.33 14.25 -3.12
N GLY A 251 -6.49 15.05 -2.06
CA GLY A 251 -7.82 15.58 -1.76
C GLY A 251 -8.10 16.08 -0.34
N ARG A 252 -7.15 16.74 0.33
CA ARG A 252 -7.46 17.43 1.60
C ARG A 252 -8.46 18.60 1.46
N GLY A 253 -8.84 18.98 0.23
CA GLY A 253 -9.78 20.08 -0.05
C GLY A 253 -11.14 19.69 -0.66
N ASN A 254 -11.25 18.57 -1.39
CA ASN A 254 -12.40 18.30 -2.27
C ASN A 254 -13.12 16.95 -2.02
N GLY A 255 -12.77 16.19 -0.99
CA GLY A 255 -13.55 15.01 -0.57
C GLY A 255 -13.51 13.80 -1.52
N ASN A 256 -12.53 13.68 -2.42
CA ASN A 256 -12.45 12.59 -3.40
C ASN A 256 -11.18 11.73 -3.24
N ILE A 257 -10.67 11.54 -2.01
CA ILE A 257 -9.46 10.74 -1.81
C ILE A 257 -9.79 9.26 -1.92
N ILE A 258 -9.21 8.60 -2.91
CA ILE A 258 -9.18 7.15 -3.03
C ILE A 258 -7.76 6.72 -2.73
N MET A 259 -7.52 6.35 -1.47
CA MET A 259 -6.27 5.70 -1.07
C MET A 259 -6.51 4.21 -0.88
N HIS A 260 -5.59 3.41 -1.41
CA HIS A 260 -5.55 1.99 -1.11
C HIS A 260 -4.12 1.51 -1.08
N GLY A 261 -3.87 0.49 -0.28
CA GLY A 261 -2.52 0.00 -0.10
C GLY A 261 -2.43 -1.18 0.83
N GLY A 262 -1.18 -1.55 1.08
CA GLY A 262 -0.88 -2.71 1.89
C GLY A 262 0.61 -2.90 2.08
N SER A 263 0.93 -3.84 2.95
CA SER A 263 2.26 -4.36 3.18
C SER A 263 2.43 -5.70 2.45
N PHE A 264 3.44 -5.80 1.59
CA PHE A 264 3.66 -6.94 0.70
C PHE A 264 5.01 -7.59 0.95
N GLY A 265 5.00 -8.92 1.02
CA GLY A 265 6.19 -9.77 1.07
C GLY A 265 6.35 -10.57 -0.22
N VAL A 266 7.16 -11.63 -0.19
CA VAL A 266 7.31 -12.56 -1.34
C VAL A 266 6.16 -13.56 -1.42
N GLU A 267 5.65 -13.97 -0.26
CA GLU A 267 4.59 -14.98 -0.13
C GLU A 267 3.32 -14.47 0.53
N TYR A 268 3.42 -13.41 1.32
CA TYR A 268 2.34 -12.91 2.17
C TYR A 268 1.96 -11.50 1.74
N ALA A 269 0.67 -11.19 1.81
CA ALA A 269 0.17 -9.83 1.62
C ALA A 269 -0.79 -9.45 2.76
N VAL A 270 -0.59 -8.26 3.29
CA VAL A 270 -1.44 -7.66 4.32
C VAL A 270 -2.02 -6.38 3.74
N TYR A 271 -3.32 -6.39 3.51
CA TYR A 271 -4.07 -5.22 3.06
C TYR A 271 -4.51 -4.43 4.28
N GLU A 272 -4.16 -3.15 4.31
CA GLU A 272 -4.40 -2.30 5.47
C GLU A 272 -4.97 -0.94 5.08
N GLN A 273 -5.55 -0.25 6.06
CA GLN A 273 -5.97 1.13 5.90
C GLN A 273 -4.74 2.04 5.91
N VAL A 274 -4.41 2.60 4.74
CA VAL A 274 -3.24 3.46 4.58
C VAL A 274 -3.61 4.94 4.58
N GLY A 275 -2.81 5.76 5.28
CA GLY A 275 -3.14 7.16 5.56
C GLY A 275 -4.18 7.33 6.69
N SER A 276 -4.25 8.52 7.27
CA SER A 276 -5.37 8.94 8.14
C SER A 276 -5.99 10.13 7.44
N VAL A 277 -7.01 9.86 6.61
CA VAL A 277 -7.81 10.90 5.98
C VAL A 277 -9.01 11.15 6.90
N GLY A 278 -8.78 11.76 8.06
CA GLY A 278 -9.84 12.06 9.03
C GLY A 278 -10.16 10.92 9.98
N ASN A 279 -11.45 10.78 10.34
CA ASN A 279 -11.94 9.87 11.37
C ASN A 279 -11.47 8.43 11.10
N ASP A 280 -10.81 7.79 12.07
CA ASP A 280 -10.25 6.44 11.94
C ASP A 280 -11.32 5.36 11.67
N GLU A 281 -12.61 5.73 11.73
CA GLU A 281 -13.75 4.84 11.55
C GLU A 281 -14.28 4.77 10.11
N ASN A 282 -13.72 5.56 9.18
CA ASN A 282 -14.18 5.58 7.80
C ASN A 282 -13.65 4.37 6.99
N PRO A 283 -14.52 3.46 6.49
CA PRO A 283 -14.10 2.20 5.89
C PRO A 283 -13.69 2.27 4.41
N ILE A 284 -13.81 3.44 3.76
CA ILE A 284 -13.56 3.61 2.31
C ILE A 284 -12.17 3.13 1.90
N THR A 285 -11.14 3.58 2.61
CA THR A 285 -9.74 3.22 2.29
C THR A 285 -9.55 1.71 2.38
N LEU A 286 -10.13 1.07 3.40
CA LEU A 286 -10.05 -0.38 3.55
C LEU A 286 -10.86 -1.12 2.48
N LEU A 287 -12.02 -0.58 2.06
CA LEU A 287 -12.82 -1.13 0.96
C LEU A 287 -12.03 -1.09 -0.37
N PHE A 288 -11.33 0.01 -0.68
CA PHE A 288 -10.45 0.05 -1.84
C PHE A 288 -9.22 -0.87 -1.70
N SER A 289 -8.62 -1.00 -0.51
CA SER A 289 -7.59 -2.01 -0.25
C SER A 289 -8.15 -3.43 -0.46
N SER A 290 -9.44 -3.65 -0.17
CA SER A 290 -10.11 -4.93 -0.40
C SER A 290 -10.36 -5.21 -1.89
N VAL A 291 -10.52 -4.18 -2.73
CA VAL A 291 -10.49 -4.32 -4.20
C VAL A 291 -9.14 -4.90 -4.65
N MET A 292 -8.03 -4.37 -4.13
CA MET A 292 -6.69 -4.93 -4.44
C MET A 292 -6.57 -6.38 -3.96
N MET A 293 -7.11 -6.70 -2.80
CA MET A 293 -7.14 -8.05 -2.24
C MET A 293 -7.92 -9.01 -3.14
N LEU A 294 -9.12 -8.63 -3.60
CA LEU A 294 -9.93 -9.45 -4.50
C LEU A 294 -9.19 -9.71 -5.83
N ARG A 295 -8.48 -8.71 -6.37
CA ARG A 295 -7.62 -8.89 -7.55
C ARG A 295 -6.49 -9.89 -7.29
N HIS A 296 -5.83 -9.80 -6.14
CA HIS A 296 -4.80 -10.75 -5.74
C HIS A 296 -5.37 -12.17 -5.65
N LEU A 297 -6.55 -12.34 -5.03
CA LEU A 297 -7.25 -13.63 -4.89
C LEU A 297 -7.80 -14.19 -6.22
N GLN A 298 -7.55 -13.51 -7.35
CA GLN A 298 -8.01 -13.87 -8.68
C GLN A 298 -9.53 -13.81 -8.83
N LEU A 299 -10.15 -12.85 -8.16
CA LEU A 299 -11.59 -12.53 -8.21
C LEU A 299 -11.84 -11.16 -8.86
N PRO A 300 -11.40 -10.93 -10.12
CA PRO A 300 -11.47 -9.60 -10.73
C PRO A 300 -12.90 -9.10 -10.94
N LEU A 301 -13.86 -9.98 -11.23
CA LEU A 301 -15.26 -9.58 -11.41
C LEU A 301 -15.85 -8.94 -10.14
N PHE A 302 -15.56 -9.53 -8.98
CA PHE A 302 -15.97 -8.96 -7.70
C PHE A 302 -15.18 -7.67 -7.39
N ALA A 303 -13.89 -7.64 -7.71
CA ALA A 303 -13.08 -6.44 -7.52
C ALA A 303 -13.60 -5.25 -8.34
N ASP A 304 -13.90 -5.47 -9.63
CA ASP A 304 -14.36 -4.43 -10.54
C ASP A 304 -15.77 -3.95 -10.19
N ARG A 305 -16.65 -4.85 -9.73
CA ARG A 305 -17.98 -4.52 -9.20
C ARG A 305 -17.88 -3.63 -7.96
N LEU A 306 -17.03 -4.00 -6.99
CA LEU A 306 -16.80 -3.22 -5.78
C LEU A 306 -16.17 -1.86 -6.10
N GLU A 307 -15.15 -1.82 -6.96
CA GLU A 307 -14.49 -0.58 -7.36
C GLU A 307 -15.46 0.39 -8.06
N THR A 308 -16.32 -0.13 -8.93
CA THR A 308 -17.32 0.67 -9.63
C THR A 308 -18.34 1.25 -8.66
N ALA A 309 -18.85 0.45 -7.73
CA ALA A 309 -19.78 0.90 -6.68
C ALA A 309 -19.15 2.00 -5.80
N LEU A 310 -17.92 1.80 -5.36
CA LEU A 310 -17.17 2.78 -4.57
C LEU A 310 -16.97 4.09 -5.35
N LYS A 311 -16.52 4.02 -6.60
CA LYS A 311 -16.33 5.22 -7.45
C LYS A 311 -17.63 5.98 -7.68
N ARG A 312 -18.74 5.27 -7.91
CA ARG A 312 -20.07 5.89 -8.06
C ARG A 312 -20.49 6.59 -6.77
N ALA A 313 -20.38 5.93 -5.63
CA ALA A 313 -20.81 6.49 -4.36
C ALA A 313 -19.94 7.70 -3.92
N VAL A 314 -18.64 7.69 -4.27
CA VAL A 314 -17.76 8.87 -4.14
C VAL A 314 -18.22 9.99 -5.08
N SER A 315 -18.46 9.70 -6.36
CA SER A 315 -18.89 10.72 -7.34
C SER A 315 -20.25 11.37 -7.02
N GLN A 316 -21.14 10.65 -6.34
CA GLN A 316 -22.43 11.15 -5.89
C GLN A 316 -22.34 11.97 -4.59
N GLY A 317 -21.15 12.05 -3.98
CA GLY A 317 -20.92 12.78 -2.72
C GLY A 317 -21.62 12.16 -1.50
N GLN A 318 -22.14 10.94 -1.60
CA GLN A 318 -22.88 10.26 -0.52
C GLN A 318 -21.96 9.87 0.64
N ILE A 319 -20.70 9.57 0.33
CA ILE A 319 -19.75 9.03 1.29
C ILE A 319 -18.84 10.14 1.91
N PHE A 320 -18.80 11.33 1.30
CA PHE A 320 -17.81 12.36 1.63
C PHE A 320 -18.39 13.74 1.97
N ARG A 321 -19.68 13.83 2.32
CA ARG A 321 -20.28 15.09 2.79
C ARG A 321 -19.74 15.45 4.18
N ASN A 322 -18.61 16.15 4.21
CA ASN A 322 -17.82 16.51 5.40
C ASN A 322 -17.31 15.27 6.16
N CYS A 323 -16.01 14.96 6.04
CA CYS A 323 -15.31 13.81 6.65
C CYS A 323 -15.50 13.60 8.18
N SER A 324 -16.31 14.43 8.83
CA SER A 324 -16.62 14.45 10.26
C SER A 324 -18.01 13.92 10.63
N ASN A 325 -18.97 13.80 9.71
CA ASN A 325 -20.37 13.51 10.06
C ASN A 325 -20.98 12.22 9.48
N VAL A 326 -20.27 11.48 8.64
CA VAL A 326 -20.79 10.23 8.04
C VAL A 326 -20.36 9.04 8.90
N THR A 327 -21.34 8.24 9.32
CA THR A 327 -21.09 7.00 10.09
C THR A 327 -20.60 5.86 9.21
N THR A 328 -19.85 4.92 9.76
CA THR A 328 -19.38 3.71 9.05
C THR A 328 -20.53 2.96 8.37
N GLN A 329 -21.70 2.90 9.00
CA GLN A 329 -22.86 2.18 8.46
C GLN A 329 -23.47 2.90 7.26
N GLU A 330 -23.58 4.24 7.29
CA GLU A 330 -24.06 5.02 6.14
C GLU A 330 -23.17 4.82 4.90
N VAL A 331 -21.85 4.69 5.11
CA VAL A 331 -20.92 4.36 4.03
C VAL A 331 -21.20 2.98 3.45
N VAL A 332 -21.40 1.97 4.32
CA VAL A 332 -21.72 0.60 3.89
C VAL A 332 -23.01 0.57 3.10
N ASP A 333 -24.07 1.19 3.63
CA ASP A 333 -25.39 1.21 3.00
C ASP A 333 -25.35 1.90 1.63
N ALA A 334 -24.61 3.02 1.52
CA ALA A 334 -24.42 3.73 0.25
C ALA A 334 -23.65 2.87 -0.77
N VAL A 335 -22.63 2.13 -0.34
CA VAL A 335 -21.89 1.22 -1.23
C VAL A 335 -22.78 0.07 -1.67
N ILE A 336 -23.53 -0.55 -0.75
CA ILE A 336 -24.44 -1.66 -1.05
C ILE A 336 -25.54 -1.21 -2.03
N ALA A 337 -26.10 -0.02 -1.85
CA ALA A 337 -27.09 0.54 -2.78
C ALA A 337 -26.56 0.76 -4.21
N ASN A 338 -25.24 0.92 -4.37
CA ASN A 338 -24.57 1.10 -5.65
C ASN A 338 -23.96 -0.21 -6.22
N LEU A 339 -24.17 -1.36 -5.57
CA LEU A 339 -23.78 -2.67 -6.11
C LEU A 339 -24.80 -3.12 -7.16
N ASP A 340 -24.40 -3.08 -8.43
CA ASP A 340 -25.20 -3.57 -9.58
C ASP A 340 -25.51 -5.06 -9.52
#